data_AF-A0A7C7UF04-F1
#
_entry.id   AF-A0A7C7UF04-F1
#
_cell.length_a   1.000
_cell.length_b   1.000
_cell.length_c   1.000
_cell.angle_alpha   90.00
_cell.angle_beta   90.00
_cell.angle_gamma   90.00
#
_symmetry.space_group_name_H-M   'P 1'
#
loop_
_entity.id
_entity.type
_entity.pdbx_description
1 polymer ?
#
loop_
_entity_poly.entity_id
_entity_poly.type
_entity_poly.pdbx_seq_one_letter_code
_entity_poly.pdbx_strand_id
1 'polypeptide(L)'
;CGVFCPEGALSEWASRHGRGGAIPKWMRWGGWPFTAFVLTTIYGQLVSVYEYPKAALLILGGSTIVAMLVGFLYGRGKRVWCRHLCPANGVFALLSRLAPVYFRVDRERWRQAPHRTPAVDCAPLINIRDMRGNSACHMCGRCSGHRDAVTLATRSPNVEILSASEKDVSAWEALLLIFGLLGVATGAFQWSASPWFVQMKQAAASWLIERDVYWPLGDSAPWWLLTHYPETNDVFTWLDGALILFYIGATTLVIGGALLLALRMAGWLLGQGAMPWYLAYGFIPLGGISVFLGLSALTVSLLKAERLDLAWVPGVRAALLVVALLWSGRLLWRLLSAGGPSVPWPRQAVAWLGLMAAAGLVVGSWVEMFFLW
;
A
#
# COMPACT_ATOMS: atom_id res chain seq x y z
N CYS A 1 11.42 -5.01 18.59
CA CYS A 1 10.67 -4.27 17.55
C CYS A 1 11.51 -4.31 16.29
N GLY A 2 10.98 -4.64 15.12
CA GLY A 2 11.78 -4.73 13.88
C GLY A 2 12.67 -5.96 13.72
N VAL A 3 12.46 -7.04 14.47
CA VAL A 3 13.13 -8.33 14.19
C VAL A 3 12.82 -8.79 12.75
N PHE A 4 11.60 -8.51 12.30
CA PHE A 4 11.13 -8.90 10.96
C PHE A 4 11.43 -7.89 9.85
N CYS A 5 11.98 -6.71 10.15
CA CYS A 5 12.29 -5.69 9.14
C CYS A 5 13.74 -5.23 9.30
N PRO A 6 14.68 -5.71 8.44
CA PRO A 6 16.11 -5.42 8.57
C PRO A 6 16.40 -3.92 8.48
N GLU A 7 15.74 -3.21 7.55
CA GLU A 7 15.84 -1.75 7.43
C GLU A 7 15.50 -1.04 8.75
N GLY A 8 14.41 -1.46 9.40
CA GLY A 8 13.96 -0.85 10.65
C GLY A 8 14.90 -1.16 11.82
N ALA A 9 15.53 -2.33 11.84
CA ALA A 9 16.53 -2.69 12.84
C ALA A 9 17.82 -1.89 12.65
N LEU A 10 18.34 -1.82 11.42
CA LEU A 10 19.56 -1.10 11.08
C LEU A 10 19.42 0.42 11.26
N SER A 11 18.28 0.99 10.87
CA SER A 11 17.97 2.40 11.11
C SER A 11 17.92 2.72 12.60
N GLU A 12 17.32 1.84 13.42
CA GLU A 12 17.31 2.03 14.87
C GLU A 12 18.71 1.91 15.47
N TRP A 13 19.51 0.93 15.06
CA TRP A 13 20.89 0.77 15.52
C TRP A 13 21.75 2.01 15.18
N ALA A 14 21.66 2.50 13.94
CA ALA A 14 22.34 3.72 13.52
C ALA A 14 21.87 4.94 14.32
N SER A 15 20.57 5.02 14.63
CA SER A 15 20.00 6.13 15.39
C SER A 15 20.49 6.26 16.83
N ARG A 16 20.98 5.18 17.43
CA ARG A 16 21.53 5.20 18.80
C ARG A 16 22.90 5.89 18.86
N HIS A 17 23.64 5.86 17.75
CA HIS A 17 24.95 6.49 17.60
C HIS A 17 24.88 7.83 16.85
N GLY A 18 23.66 8.31 16.58
CA GLY A 18 23.40 9.43 15.68
C GLY A 18 23.49 10.82 16.32
N ARG A 19 23.71 11.84 15.48
CA ARG A 19 23.80 13.27 15.86
C ARG A 19 22.53 13.82 16.50
N GLY A 20 21.38 13.24 16.18
CA GLY A 20 20.11 13.56 16.82
C GLY A 20 19.49 14.90 16.47
N GLY A 21 19.71 15.37 15.23
CA GLY A 21 19.16 16.61 14.71
C GLY A 21 17.64 16.67 14.72
N ALA A 22 17.09 17.89 14.59
CA ALA A 22 15.67 18.09 14.44
C ALA A 22 15.18 17.52 13.11
N ILE A 23 14.03 16.84 13.12
CA ILE A 23 13.44 16.26 11.90
C ILE A 23 12.96 17.42 10.98
N PRO A 24 13.50 17.51 9.75
CA PRO A 24 13.10 18.53 8.79
C PRO A 24 11.59 18.55 8.54
N LYS A 25 11.02 19.73 8.27
CA LYS A 25 9.59 19.88 7.97
C LYS A 25 9.19 19.10 6.71
N TRP A 26 10.04 19.09 5.69
CA TRP A 26 9.77 18.39 4.43
C TRP A 26 9.61 16.87 4.64
N MET A 27 10.40 16.25 5.51
CA MET A 27 10.29 14.81 5.83
C MET A 27 8.97 14.46 6.51
N ARG A 28 8.35 15.42 7.20
CA ARG A 28 7.07 15.20 7.91
C ARG A 28 5.85 15.34 7.01
N TRP A 29 6.04 15.56 5.72
CA TRP A 29 4.93 15.63 4.76
C TRP A 29 4.20 14.29 4.66
N GLY A 30 2.89 14.31 4.86
CA GLY A 30 2.07 13.09 4.91
C GLY A 30 1.96 12.33 3.58
N GLY A 31 2.36 12.94 2.46
CA GLY A 31 2.35 12.31 1.14
C GLY A 31 3.55 11.40 0.86
N TRP A 32 4.60 11.43 1.69
CA TRP A 32 5.80 10.62 1.45
C TRP A 32 5.53 9.11 1.32
N PRO A 33 4.72 8.46 2.18
CA PRO A 33 4.42 7.04 2.00
C PRO A 33 3.74 6.73 0.67
N PHE A 34 2.86 7.61 0.19
CA PHE A 34 2.24 7.47 -1.12
C PHE A 34 3.26 7.59 -2.25
N THR A 35 4.03 8.68 -2.26
CA THR A 35 5.02 8.94 -3.30
C THR A 35 6.11 7.86 -3.32
N ALA A 36 6.63 7.48 -2.15
CA ALA A 36 7.64 6.44 -2.03
C ALA A 36 7.11 5.09 -2.51
N PHE A 37 5.87 4.71 -2.17
CA PHE A 37 5.25 3.50 -2.68
C PHE A 37 5.17 3.50 -4.21
N VAL A 38 4.58 4.55 -4.81
CA VAL A 38 4.43 4.64 -6.28
C VAL A 38 5.77 4.59 -6.99
N LEU A 39 6.75 5.39 -6.55
CA LEU A 39 8.07 5.44 -7.17
C LEU A 39 8.80 4.10 -7.05
N THR A 40 8.78 3.48 -5.86
CA THR A 40 9.47 2.19 -5.65
C THR A 40 8.79 1.04 -6.39
N THR A 41 7.46 1.04 -6.48
CA THR A 41 6.74 0.04 -7.29
C THR A 41 7.07 0.18 -8.77
N ILE A 42 6.97 1.38 -9.34
CA ILE A 42 7.28 1.62 -10.75
C ILE A 42 8.74 1.28 -11.05
N TYR A 43 9.66 1.81 -10.24
CA TYR A 43 11.08 1.58 -10.42
C TYR A 43 11.42 0.09 -10.30
N GLY A 44 10.85 -0.61 -9.32
CA GLY A 44 11.04 -2.05 -9.14
C GLY A 44 10.57 -2.89 -10.33
N GLN A 45 9.51 -2.48 -11.03
CA GLN A 45 9.07 -3.14 -12.27
C GLN A 45 10.04 -2.89 -13.43
N LEU A 46 10.56 -1.66 -13.56
CA LEU A 46 11.47 -1.30 -14.65
C LEU A 46 12.83 -2.03 -14.59
N VAL A 47 13.29 -2.37 -13.39
CA VAL A 47 14.58 -3.08 -13.18
C VAL A 47 14.41 -4.56 -12.83
N SER A 48 13.20 -5.11 -12.91
CA SER A 48 12.89 -6.51 -12.56
C SER A 48 13.41 -6.92 -11.17
N VAL A 49 13.10 -6.13 -10.14
CA VAL A 49 13.63 -6.28 -8.77
C VAL A 49 13.39 -7.66 -8.15
N TYR A 50 12.31 -8.34 -8.57
CA TYR A 50 11.92 -9.64 -8.03
C TYR A 50 12.68 -10.82 -8.63
N GLU A 51 13.35 -10.60 -9.77
CA GLU A 51 14.00 -11.65 -10.54
C GLU A 51 15.52 -11.58 -10.38
N TYR A 52 16.08 -10.36 -10.27
CA TYR A 52 17.53 -10.18 -10.25
C TYR A 52 18.08 -9.69 -8.90
N PRO A 53 19.11 -10.36 -8.35
CA PRO A 53 19.69 -9.99 -7.05
C PRO A 53 20.40 -8.63 -7.09
N LYS A 54 20.96 -8.22 -8.24
CA LYS A 54 21.60 -6.90 -8.39
C LYS A 54 20.57 -5.77 -8.27
N ALA A 55 19.41 -5.91 -8.90
CA ALA A 55 18.31 -4.96 -8.80
C ALA A 55 17.73 -4.92 -7.38
N ALA A 56 17.53 -6.09 -6.76
CA ALA A 56 17.12 -6.19 -5.35
C ALA A 56 18.11 -5.49 -4.40
N LEU A 57 19.42 -5.71 -4.58
CA LEU A 57 20.46 -5.05 -3.80
C LEU A 57 20.47 -3.54 -4.01
N LEU A 58 20.25 -3.07 -5.23
CA LEU A 58 20.19 -1.63 -5.53
C LEU A 58 19.05 -0.95 -4.79
N ILE A 59 17.84 -1.52 -4.87
CA ILE A 59 16.65 -0.92 -4.26
C ILE A 59 16.66 -1.11 -2.74
N LEU A 60 16.74 -2.36 -2.26
CA LEU A 60 16.65 -2.68 -0.82
C LEU A 60 17.93 -2.32 -0.06
N GLY A 61 19.10 -2.52 -0.67
CA GLY A 61 20.38 -2.10 -0.08
C GLY A 61 20.51 -0.57 -0.07
N GLY A 62 20.13 0.09 -1.16
CA GLY A 62 20.09 1.55 -1.25
C GLY A 62 19.14 2.16 -0.21
N SER A 63 17.90 1.68 -0.12
CA SER A 63 16.94 2.13 0.90
C SER A 63 17.45 1.87 2.32
N THR A 64 18.12 0.75 2.57
CA THR A 64 18.73 0.43 3.87
C THR A 64 19.81 1.45 4.26
N ILE A 65 20.72 1.78 3.33
CA ILE A 65 21.76 2.78 3.58
C ILE A 65 21.12 4.14 3.89
N VAL A 66 20.14 4.57 3.10
CA VAL A 66 19.41 5.83 3.34
C VAL A 66 18.69 5.78 4.69
N ALA A 67 18.06 4.66 5.05
CA ALA A 67 17.40 4.47 6.33
C ALA A 67 18.37 4.60 7.52
N MET A 68 19.58 4.05 7.39
CA MET A 68 20.65 4.18 8.38
C MET A 68 21.13 5.63 8.48
N LEU A 69 21.35 6.31 7.35
CA LEU A 69 21.75 7.72 7.32
C LEU A 69 20.70 8.62 7.97
N VAL A 70 19.42 8.44 7.65
CA VAL A 70 18.31 9.18 8.27
C VAL A 70 18.23 8.90 9.77
N GLY A 71 18.41 7.64 10.18
CA GLY A 71 18.48 7.25 11.59
C GLY A 71 19.63 7.95 12.31
N PHE A 72 20.83 7.91 11.72
CA PHE A 72 22.04 8.56 12.25
C PHE A 72 21.89 10.08 12.35
N LEU A 73 21.29 10.74 11.37
CA LEU A 73 21.16 12.19 11.37
C LEU A 73 20.09 12.69 12.35
N TYR A 74 18.93 12.03 12.42
CA TYR A 74 17.73 12.58 13.08
C TYR A 74 17.13 11.70 14.18
N GLY A 75 17.60 10.47 14.36
CA GLY A 75 16.84 9.44 15.08
C GLY A 75 16.88 9.50 16.60
N ARG A 76 18.02 9.77 17.27
CA ARG A 76 18.15 9.69 18.75
C ARG A 76 17.51 8.41 19.35
N GLY A 77 17.82 7.25 18.79
CA GLY A 77 17.21 5.96 19.18
C GLY A 77 15.80 5.72 18.61
N LYS A 78 15.31 6.58 17.72
CA LYS A 78 13.97 6.51 17.12
C LYS A 78 14.02 6.18 15.63
N ARG A 79 12.92 5.61 15.14
CA ARG A 79 12.75 5.14 13.76
C ARG A 79 12.12 6.20 12.88
N VAL A 80 12.86 7.27 12.62
CA VAL A 80 12.39 8.40 11.80
C VAL A 80 12.12 7.97 10.35
N TRP A 81 13.01 7.15 9.77
CA TRP A 81 12.82 6.57 8.42
C TRP A 81 11.50 5.81 8.32
N CYS A 82 11.29 4.85 9.23
CA CYS A 82 10.11 4.00 9.21
C CYS A 82 8.81 4.80 9.36
N ARG A 83 8.82 5.86 10.17
CA ARG A 83 7.62 6.70 10.38
C ARG A 83 7.27 7.56 9.16
N HIS A 84 8.27 8.06 8.44
CA HIS A 84 8.08 9.18 7.53
C HIS A 84 8.37 8.88 6.06
N LEU A 85 9.37 8.03 5.78
CA LEU A 85 9.91 7.86 4.42
C LEU A 85 9.80 6.42 3.90
N CYS A 86 9.65 5.44 4.78
CA CYS A 86 9.55 4.04 4.36
C CYS A 86 8.34 3.83 3.44
N PRO A 87 8.51 3.27 2.22
CA PRO A 87 7.43 3.07 1.27
C PRO A 87 6.36 2.11 1.79
N ALA A 88 6.75 1.12 2.57
CA ALA A 88 5.84 0.14 3.15
C ALA A 88 5.03 0.68 4.34
N ASN A 89 5.44 1.80 4.95
CA ASN A 89 4.79 2.32 6.16
C ASN A 89 3.31 2.65 5.93
N GLY A 90 2.97 3.29 4.82
CA GLY A 90 1.58 3.63 4.51
C GLY A 90 0.72 2.40 4.27
N VAL A 91 1.27 1.37 3.61
CA VAL A 91 0.57 0.09 3.38
C VAL A 91 0.31 -0.60 4.73
N PHE A 92 1.32 -0.69 5.60
CA PHE A 92 1.15 -1.27 6.93
C PHE A 92 0.19 -0.45 7.80
N ALA A 93 0.21 0.88 7.69
CA ALA A 93 -0.72 1.75 8.40
C ALA A 93 -2.18 1.45 8.01
N LEU A 94 -2.46 1.24 6.72
CA LEU A 94 -3.78 0.84 6.23
C LEU A 94 -4.18 -0.56 6.71
N LEU A 95 -3.33 -1.57 6.48
CA LEU A 95 -3.65 -2.96 6.76
C LEU A 95 -3.74 -3.27 8.26
N SER A 96 -2.93 -2.59 9.08
CA SER A 96 -2.95 -2.77 10.54
C SER A 96 -4.28 -2.36 11.18
N ARG A 97 -5.10 -1.55 10.50
CA ARG A 97 -6.48 -1.23 10.93
C ARG A 97 -7.36 -2.48 11.01
N LEU A 98 -7.10 -3.48 10.16
CA LEU A 98 -7.78 -4.78 10.17
C LEU A 98 -7.21 -5.76 11.21
N ALA A 99 -6.12 -5.42 11.91
CA ALA A 99 -5.52 -6.33 12.86
C ALA A 99 -6.49 -6.65 14.03
N PRO A 100 -6.67 -7.93 14.39
CA PRO A 100 -7.57 -8.36 15.47
C PRO A 100 -7.00 -8.05 16.86
N VAL A 101 -5.75 -7.59 16.95
CA VAL A 101 -5.06 -7.25 18.19
C VAL A 101 -4.48 -5.86 18.10
N TYR A 102 -4.49 -5.12 19.21
CA TYR A 102 -3.93 -3.78 19.31
C TYR A 102 -3.54 -3.48 20.75
N PHE A 103 -2.72 -2.45 20.95
CA PHE A 103 -2.45 -1.93 22.28
C PHE A 103 -3.55 -0.94 22.66
N ARG A 104 -4.44 -1.33 23.58
CA ARG A 104 -5.47 -0.46 24.12
C ARG A 104 -4.88 0.43 25.21
N VAL A 105 -5.27 1.70 25.20
CA VAL A 105 -4.85 2.69 26.19
C VAL A 105 -6.05 3.12 27.02
N ASP A 106 -6.04 2.75 28.30
CA ASP A 106 -6.98 3.24 29.30
C ASP A 106 -6.58 4.65 29.72
N ARG A 107 -7.33 5.64 29.22
CA ARG A 107 -7.06 7.06 29.48
C ARG A 107 -7.24 7.45 30.93
N GLU A 108 -8.08 6.75 31.67
CA GLU A 108 -8.35 7.06 33.07
C GLU A 108 -7.18 6.57 33.92
N ARG A 109 -6.78 5.30 33.75
CA ARG A 109 -5.56 4.77 34.39
C ARG A 109 -4.31 5.56 34.03
N TRP A 110 -4.20 6.00 32.77
CA TRP A 110 -3.08 6.83 32.33
C TRP A 110 -2.96 8.15 33.11
N ARG A 111 -4.11 8.75 33.48
CA ARG A 111 -4.18 10.01 34.25
C ARG A 111 -3.91 9.80 35.73
N GLN A 112 -4.37 8.69 36.28
CA GLN A 112 -4.21 8.33 37.70
C GLN A 112 -2.79 7.88 38.05
N ALA A 113 -1.99 7.50 37.04
CA ALA A 113 -0.62 7.06 37.25
C ALA A 113 0.30 8.14 37.86
N PRO A 114 1.29 7.76 38.68
CA PRO A 114 2.21 8.70 39.32
C PRO A 114 2.88 9.66 38.33
N HIS A 115 3.00 10.94 38.71
CA HIS A 115 3.52 11.97 37.81
C HIS A 115 4.98 11.73 37.38
N ARG A 116 5.76 10.97 38.17
CA ARG A 116 7.17 10.65 37.93
C ARG A 116 7.40 9.32 37.21
N THR A 117 6.42 8.76 36.49
CA THR A 117 6.66 7.56 35.67
C THR A 117 7.54 7.91 34.44
N PRO A 118 8.70 7.25 34.22
CA PRO A 118 9.55 7.48 33.06
C PRO A 118 8.80 7.31 31.73
N ALA A 119 9.09 8.16 30.74
CA ALA A 119 8.46 8.04 29.43
C ALA A 119 8.89 6.75 28.72
N VAL A 120 7.95 6.10 28.02
CA VAL A 120 8.27 4.94 27.19
C VAL A 120 9.11 5.34 26.00
N ASP A 121 10.14 4.54 25.72
CA ASP A 121 10.87 4.61 24.46
C ASP A 121 10.04 4.06 23.29
N CYS A 122 9.07 4.84 22.82
CA CYS A 122 8.30 4.50 21.61
C CYS A 122 9.19 4.71 20.37
N ALA A 123 9.56 3.62 19.69
CA ALA A 123 10.42 3.65 18.51
C ALA A 123 9.88 4.55 17.37
N PRO A 124 8.59 4.47 16.97
CA PRO A 124 8.00 5.37 15.98
C PRO A 124 7.48 6.70 16.57
N LEU A 125 7.87 7.12 17.78
CA LEU A 125 7.49 8.44 18.35
C LEU A 125 5.97 8.69 18.47
N ILE A 126 5.17 7.65 18.69
CA ILE A 126 3.71 7.81 18.83
C ILE A 126 3.40 8.49 20.16
N ASN A 127 2.42 9.38 20.15
CA ASN A 127 1.79 9.84 21.39
C ASN A 127 0.90 8.71 21.94
N ILE A 128 1.48 7.86 22.79
CA ILE A 128 0.81 6.66 23.33
C ILE A 128 -0.48 7.04 24.07
N ARG A 129 -0.52 8.16 24.79
CA ARG A 129 -1.71 8.62 25.54
C ARG A 129 -2.95 8.73 24.65
N ASP A 130 -2.77 9.16 23.41
CA ASP A 130 -3.86 9.42 22.47
C ASP A 130 -4.04 8.31 21.43
N MET A 131 -3.28 7.21 21.54
CA MET A 131 -3.34 6.09 20.61
C MET A 131 -4.72 5.42 20.67
N ARG A 132 -5.35 5.28 19.50
CA ARG A 132 -6.67 4.65 19.32
C ARG A 132 -6.65 3.40 18.44
N GLY A 133 -5.52 3.13 17.80
CA GLY A 133 -5.41 2.08 16.79
C GLY A 133 -3.96 1.75 16.45
N ASN A 134 -3.78 0.98 15.38
CA ASN A 134 -2.48 0.43 15.01
C ASN A 134 -1.81 1.16 13.84
N SER A 135 -2.49 2.11 13.18
CA SER A 135 -1.97 2.75 11.95
C SER A 135 -0.54 3.28 12.07
N ALA A 136 -0.19 3.91 13.19
CA ALA A 136 1.17 4.40 13.46
C ALA A 136 2.03 3.43 14.29
N CYS A 137 1.47 2.32 14.78
CA CYS A 137 2.07 1.40 15.74
C CYS A 137 2.74 0.20 15.07
N HIS A 138 4.04 0.03 15.29
CA HIS A 138 4.78 -1.15 14.82
C HIS A 138 4.61 -2.39 15.71
N MET A 139 3.57 -2.45 16.55
CA MET A 139 3.26 -3.57 17.46
C MET A 139 4.47 -4.10 18.23
N CYS A 140 5.23 -3.15 18.76
CA CYS A 140 6.58 -3.30 19.29
C CYS A 140 6.62 -3.83 20.73
N GLY A 141 5.53 -3.66 21.50
CA GLY A 141 5.42 -4.15 22.88
C GLY A 141 6.15 -3.32 23.94
N ARG A 142 7.05 -2.38 23.58
CA ARG A 142 7.78 -1.52 24.56
C ARG A 142 6.88 -0.74 25.51
N CYS A 143 5.66 -0.41 25.08
CA CYS A 143 4.68 0.30 25.90
C CYS A 143 3.78 -0.62 26.73
N SER A 144 3.86 -1.94 26.56
CA SER A 144 2.99 -2.89 27.26
C SER A 144 3.19 -2.81 28.77
N GLY A 145 2.09 -2.74 29.52
CA GLY A 145 2.10 -2.58 30.99
C GLY A 145 2.46 -1.17 31.46
N HIS A 146 2.75 -0.23 30.56
CA HIS A 146 3.10 1.13 30.99
C HIS A 146 1.90 1.78 31.71
N ARG A 147 2.14 2.26 32.94
CA ARG A 147 1.15 2.92 33.82
C ARG A 147 -0.07 2.04 34.15
N ASP A 148 0.04 0.71 33.98
CA ASP A 148 -1.11 -0.22 34.02
C ASP A 148 -2.27 0.18 33.09
N ALA A 149 -1.97 1.05 32.13
CA ALA A 149 -2.92 1.71 31.24
C ALA A 149 -2.82 1.16 29.82
N VAL A 150 -1.67 0.62 29.44
CA VAL A 150 -1.45 0.07 28.09
C VAL A 150 -1.45 -1.45 28.15
N THR A 151 -2.45 -2.07 27.54
CA THR A 151 -2.57 -3.54 27.49
C THR A 151 -2.80 -4.03 26.08
N LEU A 152 -2.27 -5.21 25.76
CA LEU A 152 -2.61 -5.88 24.52
C LEU A 152 -4.06 -6.36 24.64
N ALA A 153 -4.92 -5.93 23.72
CA ALA A 153 -6.33 -6.26 23.69
C ALA A 153 -6.73 -6.77 22.31
N THR A 154 -7.77 -7.59 22.28
CA THR A 154 -8.41 -7.99 21.03
C THR A 154 -9.45 -6.96 20.60
N ARG A 155 -9.70 -6.90 19.30
CA ARG A 155 -10.78 -6.12 18.70
C ARG A 155 -11.28 -6.80 17.45
N SER A 156 -12.50 -6.49 17.05
CA SER A 156 -12.95 -6.84 15.70
C SER A 156 -12.14 -6.04 14.66
N PRO A 157 -11.71 -6.66 13.55
CA PRO A 157 -11.02 -6.00 12.43
C PRO A 157 -11.70 -4.74 11.87
N ASN A 158 -13.01 -4.60 12.10
CA ASN A 158 -13.79 -3.49 11.56
C ASN A 158 -13.80 -2.27 12.47
N VAL A 159 -13.45 -2.41 13.75
CA VAL A 159 -13.69 -1.35 14.76
C VAL A 159 -12.89 -0.10 14.46
N GLU A 160 -11.59 -0.22 14.12
CA GLU A 160 -10.77 0.96 13.84
C GLU A 160 -11.26 1.75 12.62
N ILE A 161 -11.79 1.05 11.61
CA ILE A 161 -12.33 1.68 10.39
C ILE A 161 -13.68 2.35 10.69
N LEU A 162 -14.58 1.64 11.39
CA LEU A 162 -15.92 2.14 11.68
C LEU A 162 -15.95 3.23 12.76
N SER A 163 -14.94 3.30 13.63
CA SER A 163 -14.82 4.33 14.67
C SER A 163 -13.92 5.50 14.28
N ALA A 164 -13.32 5.48 13.08
CA ALA A 164 -12.50 6.58 12.59
C ALA A 164 -13.37 7.81 12.37
N SER A 165 -12.99 8.93 13.01
CA SER A 165 -13.62 10.22 12.72
C SER A 165 -13.01 10.84 11.47
N GLU A 166 -13.67 11.83 10.87
CA GLU A 166 -13.11 12.55 9.70
C GLU A 166 -11.72 13.14 9.97
N LYS A 167 -11.40 13.48 11.23
CA LYS A 167 -10.08 14.00 11.63
C LYS A 167 -8.99 12.92 11.72
N ASP A 168 -9.40 11.65 11.84
CA ASP A 168 -8.49 10.50 11.90
C ASP A 168 -8.18 9.93 10.51
N VAL A 169 -8.86 10.43 9.47
CA VAL A 169 -8.72 9.99 8.09
C VAL A 169 -7.77 10.92 7.34
N SER A 170 -6.72 10.35 6.78
CA SER A 170 -5.76 11.08 5.95
C SER A 170 -6.11 10.93 4.48
N ALA A 171 -6.23 12.05 3.76
CA ALA A 171 -6.39 12.05 2.31
C ALA A 171 -5.23 11.30 1.62
N TRP A 172 -4.00 11.41 2.13
CA TRP A 172 -2.84 10.69 1.58
C TRP A 172 -2.92 9.18 1.79
N GLU A 173 -3.47 8.71 2.90
CA GLU A 173 -3.71 7.28 3.12
C GLU A 173 -4.81 6.77 2.17
N ALA A 174 -5.87 7.55 1.96
CA ALA A 174 -6.91 7.21 1.01
C ALA A 174 -6.40 7.19 -0.45
N LEU A 175 -5.58 8.17 -0.85
CA LEU A 175 -4.92 8.20 -2.16
C LEU A 175 -3.95 7.03 -2.32
N LEU A 176 -3.19 6.67 -1.29
CA LEU A 176 -2.34 5.47 -1.29
C LEU A 176 -3.16 4.21 -1.48
N LEU A 177 -4.32 4.08 -0.82
CA LEU A 177 -5.19 2.93 -1.02
C LEU A 177 -5.73 2.87 -2.45
N ILE A 178 -6.29 3.98 -2.96
CA ILE A 178 -6.99 4.03 -4.25
C ILE A 178 -6.02 3.98 -5.43
N PHE A 179 -5.05 4.88 -5.47
CA PHE A 179 -4.12 4.99 -6.58
C PHE A 179 -2.89 4.10 -6.38
N GLY A 180 -2.40 3.93 -5.15
CA GLY A 180 -1.24 3.08 -4.89
C GLY A 180 -1.60 1.59 -4.92
N LEU A 181 -2.31 1.11 -3.90
CA LEU A 181 -2.58 -0.33 -3.74
C LEU A 181 -3.55 -0.86 -4.80
N LEU A 182 -4.64 -0.15 -5.09
CA LEU A 182 -5.66 -0.62 -6.03
C LEU A 182 -5.33 -0.27 -7.50
N GLY A 183 -4.60 0.82 -7.75
CA GLY A 183 -4.20 1.25 -9.09
C GLY A 183 -2.83 0.74 -9.52
N VAL A 184 -1.77 1.38 -9.00
CA VAL A 184 -0.37 1.14 -9.37
C VAL A 184 0.03 -0.30 -9.13
N ALA A 185 -0.27 -0.86 -7.96
CA ALA A 185 0.12 -2.24 -7.66
C ALA A 185 -0.58 -3.23 -8.60
N THR A 186 -1.87 -3.05 -8.87
CA THR A 186 -2.63 -3.87 -9.82
C THR A 186 -2.01 -3.84 -11.22
N GLY A 187 -1.73 -2.64 -11.76
CA GLY A 187 -1.06 -2.51 -13.06
C GLY A 187 0.35 -3.12 -13.07
N ALA A 188 1.10 -2.94 -11.97
CA ALA A 188 2.44 -3.49 -11.80
C ALA A 188 2.45 -5.03 -11.72
N PHE A 189 1.40 -5.66 -11.21
CA PHE A 189 1.29 -7.12 -11.19
C PHE A 189 0.74 -7.71 -12.50
N GLN A 190 -0.02 -6.94 -13.27
CA GLN A 190 -0.73 -7.44 -14.46
C GLN A 190 0.04 -7.30 -15.77
N TRP A 191 0.89 -6.27 -15.91
CA TRP A 191 1.42 -5.89 -17.22
C TRP A 191 2.14 -7.03 -17.96
N SER A 192 2.93 -7.84 -17.25
CA SER A 192 3.72 -8.93 -17.84
C SER A 192 2.88 -10.10 -18.31
N ALA A 193 1.67 -10.28 -17.77
CA ALA A 193 0.72 -11.31 -18.16
C ALA A 193 -0.36 -10.80 -19.13
N SER A 194 -0.39 -9.50 -19.45
CA SER A 194 -1.52 -8.90 -20.17
C SER A 194 -1.42 -9.10 -21.69
N PRO A 195 -2.41 -9.75 -22.34
CA PRO A 195 -2.46 -9.84 -23.80
C PRO A 195 -2.59 -8.47 -24.47
N TRP A 196 -3.17 -7.49 -23.77
CA TRP A 196 -3.32 -6.11 -24.28
C TRP A 196 -1.97 -5.40 -24.34
N PHE A 197 -1.11 -5.64 -23.36
CA PHE A 197 0.25 -5.12 -23.36
C PHE A 197 1.05 -5.67 -24.55
N VAL A 198 0.96 -6.98 -24.78
CA VAL A 198 1.65 -7.64 -25.91
C VAL A 198 1.18 -7.08 -27.25
N GLN A 199 -0.14 -6.93 -27.46
CA GLN A 199 -0.70 -6.36 -28.67
C GLN A 199 -0.28 -4.90 -28.88
N MET A 200 -0.32 -4.08 -27.82
CA MET A 200 0.12 -2.69 -27.86
C MET A 200 1.61 -2.59 -28.22
N LYS A 201 2.45 -3.45 -27.63
CA LYS A 201 3.89 -3.51 -27.94
C LYS A 201 4.14 -3.87 -29.40
N GLN A 202 3.48 -4.91 -29.91
CA GLN A 202 3.61 -5.33 -31.30
C GLN A 202 3.15 -4.23 -32.27
N ALA A 203 2.00 -3.61 -32.02
CA ALA A 203 1.48 -2.52 -32.85
C ALA A 203 2.41 -1.29 -32.84
N ALA A 204 2.90 -0.89 -31.66
CA ALA A 204 3.82 0.24 -31.54
C ALA A 204 5.16 -0.04 -32.22
N ALA A 205 5.71 -1.26 -32.08
CA ALA A 205 6.94 -1.66 -32.75
C ALA A 205 6.78 -1.65 -34.28
N SER A 206 5.71 -2.23 -34.81
CA SER A 206 5.43 -2.21 -36.26
C SER A 206 5.30 -0.78 -36.79
N TRP A 207 4.55 0.08 -36.07
CA TRP A 207 4.36 1.49 -36.45
C TRP A 207 5.66 2.30 -36.49
N LEU A 208 6.59 1.99 -35.58
CA LEU A 208 7.92 2.60 -35.52
C LEU A 208 8.81 2.13 -36.68
N ILE A 209 8.78 0.83 -36.98
CA ILE A 209 9.55 0.24 -38.08
C ILE A 209 9.07 0.79 -39.44
N GLU A 210 7.75 0.90 -39.65
CA GLU A 210 7.16 1.47 -40.86
C GLU A 210 7.56 2.95 -41.11
N ARG A 211 8.07 3.63 -40.08
CA ARG A 211 8.52 5.03 -40.14
C ARG A 211 10.03 5.19 -40.05
N ASP A 212 10.78 4.09 -40.14
CA ASP A 212 12.23 4.05 -40.00
C ASP A 212 12.75 4.64 -38.66
N VAL A 213 11.95 4.56 -37.58
CA VAL A 213 12.31 5.07 -36.24
C VAL A 213 12.76 3.92 -35.33
N TYR A 214 14.05 3.62 -35.32
CA TYR A 214 14.58 2.45 -34.60
C TYR A 214 15.07 2.71 -33.17
N TRP A 215 15.36 3.96 -32.80
CA TRP A 215 15.94 4.27 -31.49
C TRP A 215 15.13 3.74 -30.28
N PRO A 216 13.77 3.72 -30.28
CA PRO A 216 13.01 3.20 -29.13
C PRO A 216 13.14 1.69 -28.97
N LEU A 217 13.49 0.99 -30.04
CA LEU A 217 13.68 -0.46 -30.08
C LEU A 217 15.09 -0.85 -29.60
N GLY A 218 15.97 0.12 -29.38
CA GLY A 218 17.29 -0.11 -28.82
C GLY A 218 17.22 -0.48 -27.34
N ASP A 219 18.19 -1.28 -26.92
CA ASP A 219 18.38 -1.80 -25.56
C ASP A 219 19.50 -1.08 -24.79
N SER A 220 19.90 0.08 -25.26
CA SER A 220 21.05 0.85 -24.75
C SER A 220 20.86 1.44 -23.34
N ALA A 221 19.75 1.13 -22.67
CA ALA A 221 19.47 1.61 -21.33
C ALA A 221 20.34 0.85 -20.30
N PRO A 222 20.87 1.54 -19.28
CA PRO A 222 21.68 0.89 -18.28
C PRO A 222 20.81 0.01 -17.36
N TRP A 223 21.40 -1.07 -16.85
CA TRP A 223 20.73 -2.07 -15.98
C TRP A 223 20.05 -1.50 -14.72
N TRP A 224 20.50 -0.33 -14.25
CA TRP A 224 19.92 0.36 -13.09
C TRP A 224 18.70 1.22 -13.45
N LEU A 225 18.39 1.40 -14.73
CA LEU A 225 17.22 2.15 -15.21
C LEU A 225 16.18 1.22 -15.82
N LEU A 226 16.60 0.35 -16.72
CA LEU A 226 15.78 -0.69 -17.34
C LEU A 226 16.48 -2.05 -17.21
N THR A 227 15.71 -3.13 -17.10
CA THR A 227 16.22 -4.50 -17.07
C THR A 227 17.14 -4.76 -18.26
N HIS A 228 18.39 -5.15 -17.99
CA HIS A 228 19.40 -5.38 -19.00
C HIS A 228 20.31 -6.55 -18.58
N TYR A 229 19.84 -7.78 -18.84
CA TYR A 229 20.53 -9.03 -18.55
C TYR A 229 20.61 -9.89 -19.83
N PRO A 230 21.56 -9.58 -20.74
CA PRO A 230 21.67 -10.28 -22.03
C PRO A 230 22.00 -11.78 -21.87
N GLU A 231 22.69 -12.16 -20.79
CA GLU A 231 23.02 -13.55 -20.45
C GLU A 231 21.77 -14.46 -20.32
N THR A 232 20.63 -13.88 -19.91
CA THR A 232 19.35 -14.58 -19.74
C THR A 232 18.32 -14.20 -20.81
N ASN A 233 18.74 -13.46 -21.84
CA ASN A 233 17.87 -12.89 -22.88
C ASN A 233 16.72 -12.03 -22.32
N ASP A 234 16.93 -11.40 -21.17
CA ASP A 234 15.94 -10.54 -20.55
C ASP A 234 16.44 -9.09 -20.54
N VAL A 235 16.03 -8.38 -21.58
CA VAL A 235 16.48 -7.03 -21.85
C VAL A 235 15.29 -6.20 -22.30
N PHE A 236 15.08 -5.08 -21.63
CA PHE A 236 14.05 -4.11 -21.97
C PHE A 236 14.60 -3.05 -22.91
N THR A 237 13.82 -2.79 -23.96
CA THR A 237 14.03 -1.64 -24.85
C THR A 237 13.47 -0.36 -24.23
N TRP A 238 13.82 0.80 -24.79
CA TRP A 238 13.19 2.07 -24.38
C TRP A 238 11.67 2.06 -24.59
N LEU A 239 11.21 1.40 -25.65
CA LEU A 239 9.79 1.17 -25.92
C LEU A 239 9.15 0.36 -24.79
N ASP A 240 9.79 -0.71 -24.31
CA ASP A 240 9.28 -1.51 -23.19
C ASP A 240 9.12 -0.66 -21.94
N GLY A 241 10.15 0.11 -21.58
CA GLY A 241 10.07 1.02 -20.43
C GLY A 241 8.91 2.01 -20.55
N ALA A 242 8.73 2.63 -21.72
CA ALA A 242 7.64 3.57 -21.97
C ALA A 242 6.26 2.90 -21.90
N LEU A 243 6.10 1.71 -22.48
CA LEU A 243 4.84 0.97 -22.48
C LEU A 243 4.49 0.44 -21.08
N ILE A 244 5.47 0.00 -20.29
CA ILE A 244 5.25 -0.43 -18.90
C ILE A 244 4.74 0.75 -18.08
N LEU A 245 5.40 1.91 -18.20
CA LEU A 245 4.96 3.14 -17.54
C LEU A 245 3.55 3.55 -17.97
N PHE A 246 3.27 3.49 -19.27
CA PHE A 246 1.96 3.81 -19.82
C PHE A 246 0.89 2.84 -19.30
N TYR A 247 1.15 1.53 -19.30
CA TYR A 247 0.19 0.53 -18.85
C TYR A 247 -0.12 0.69 -17.35
N ILE A 248 0.91 0.79 -16.51
CA ILE A 248 0.73 1.02 -15.06
C ILE A 248 -0.02 2.33 -14.82
N GLY A 249 0.35 3.40 -15.54
CA GLY A 249 -0.30 4.70 -15.45
C GLY A 249 -1.77 4.65 -15.88
N ALA A 250 -2.08 4.01 -17.01
CA ALA A 250 -3.44 3.86 -17.53
C ALA A 250 -4.32 3.05 -16.58
N THR A 251 -3.85 1.89 -16.10
CA THR A 251 -4.57 1.08 -15.10
C THR A 251 -4.81 1.87 -13.81
N THR A 252 -3.82 2.65 -13.37
CA THR A 252 -3.94 3.53 -12.19
C THR A 252 -5.00 4.60 -12.38
N LEU A 253 -5.04 5.24 -13.55
CA LEU A 253 -6.02 6.29 -13.87
C LEU A 253 -7.43 5.71 -14.00
N VAL A 254 -7.59 4.55 -14.64
CA VAL A 254 -8.89 3.89 -14.81
C VAL A 254 -9.43 3.44 -13.46
N ILE A 255 -8.69 2.62 -12.71
CA ILE A 255 -9.15 2.08 -11.43
C ILE A 255 -9.24 3.18 -10.38
N GLY A 256 -8.17 3.94 -10.20
CA GLY A 256 -8.09 4.99 -9.19
C GLY A 256 -9.05 6.14 -9.48
N GLY A 257 -9.18 6.54 -10.75
CA GLY A 257 -10.14 7.56 -11.18
C GLY A 257 -11.58 7.11 -11.00
N ALA A 258 -11.93 5.87 -11.35
CA ALA A 258 -13.28 5.34 -11.13
C ALA A 258 -13.65 5.30 -9.64
N LEU A 259 -12.74 4.86 -8.77
CA LEU A 259 -12.96 4.85 -7.32
C LEU A 259 -13.07 6.26 -6.75
N LEU A 260 -12.21 7.19 -7.18
CA LEU A 260 -12.26 8.59 -6.75
C LEU A 260 -13.56 9.26 -7.19
N LEU A 261 -13.99 9.02 -8.42
CA LEU A 261 -15.26 9.52 -8.96
C LEU A 261 -16.43 8.91 -8.17
N ALA A 262 -16.43 7.61 -7.91
CA ALA A 262 -17.47 6.95 -7.12
C ALA A 262 -17.56 7.52 -5.69
N LEU A 263 -16.43 7.80 -5.05
CA LEU A 263 -16.39 8.48 -3.75
C LEU A 263 -16.94 9.91 -3.83
N ARG A 264 -16.56 10.68 -4.85
CA ARG A 264 -17.06 12.04 -5.05
C ARG A 264 -18.57 12.08 -5.31
N MET A 265 -19.07 11.12 -6.08
CA MET A 265 -20.49 10.95 -6.37
C MET A 265 -21.27 10.48 -5.13
N ALA A 266 -20.70 9.56 -4.35
CA ALA A 266 -21.27 9.16 -3.06
C ALA A 266 -21.39 10.35 -2.12
N GLY A 267 -20.33 11.15 -1.96
CA GLY A 267 -20.37 12.39 -1.15
C GLY A 267 -21.47 13.35 -1.60
N TRP A 268 -21.60 13.56 -2.92
CA TRP A 268 -22.66 14.39 -3.50
C TRP A 268 -24.07 13.87 -3.17
N LEU A 269 -24.31 12.56 -3.32
CA LEU A 269 -25.59 11.92 -2.99
C LEU A 269 -25.95 12.02 -1.50
N LEU A 270 -24.93 12.04 -0.63
CA LEU A 270 -25.08 12.23 0.81
C LEU A 270 -25.21 13.70 1.21
N GLY A 271 -25.15 14.65 0.26
CA GLY A 271 -25.21 16.09 0.53
C GLY A 271 -23.92 16.68 1.11
N GLN A 272 -22.80 15.97 1.00
CA GLN A 272 -21.49 16.44 1.44
C GLN A 272 -20.81 17.24 0.32
N GLY A 273 -20.44 18.50 0.61
CA GLY A 273 -19.72 19.34 -0.34
C GLY A 273 -18.23 19.00 -0.47
N ALA A 274 -17.64 18.45 0.59
CA ALA A 274 -16.24 18.01 0.61
C ALA A 274 -16.11 16.52 0.20
N MET A 275 -14.89 16.12 -0.14
CA MET A 275 -14.58 14.74 -0.51
C MET A 275 -14.71 13.80 0.71
N PRO A 276 -15.51 12.72 0.64
CA PRO A 276 -15.77 11.83 1.77
C PRO A 276 -14.64 10.79 1.94
N TRP A 277 -13.44 11.23 2.31
CA TRP A 277 -12.26 10.36 2.41
C TRP A 277 -12.44 9.15 3.33
N TYR A 278 -13.30 9.25 4.35
CA TYR A 278 -13.58 8.15 5.28
C TYR A 278 -14.19 6.92 4.58
N LEU A 279 -14.95 7.12 3.50
CA LEU A 279 -15.51 6.02 2.71
C LEU A 279 -14.42 5.21 2.00
N ALA A 280 -13.29 5.82 1.66
CA ALA A 280 -12.17 5.12 1.03
C ALA A 280 -11.65 3.98 1.91
N TYR A 281 -11.65 4.16 3.24
CA TYR A 281 -11.20 3.12 4.17
C TYR A 281 -12.09 1.86 4.16
N GLY A 282 -13.31 1.94 3.62
CA GLY A 282 -14.13 0.76 3.36
C GLY A 282 -13.49 -0.21 2.37
N PHE A 283 -12.58 0.26 1.51
CA PHE A 283 -11.83 -0.56 0.55
C PHE A 283 -10.52 -1.15 1.09
N ILE A 284 -10.17 -0.95 2.37
CA ILE A 284 -8.94 -1.51 2.95
C ILE A 284 -8.88 -3.05 2.80
N PRO A 285 -9.96 -3.83 3.05
CA PRO A 285 -9.92 -5.28 2.81
C PRO A 285 -9.63 -5.63 1.36
N LEU A 286 -10.24 -4.92 0.41
CA LEU A 286 -9.99 -5.11 -1.03
C LEU A 286 -8.55 -4.79 -1.40
N GLY A 287 -7.99 -3.68 -0.90
CA GLY A 287 -6.58 -3.32 -1.11
C GLY A 287 -5.63 -4.36 -0.53
N GLY A 288 -5.88 -4.83 0.69
CA GLY A 288 -5.06 -5.85 1.33
C GLY A 288 -5.06 -7.19 0.62
N ILE A 289 -6.24 -7.67 0.21
CA ILE A 289 -6.37 -8.92 -0.53
C ILE A 289 -5.77 -8.78 -1.94
N SER A 290 -5.95 -7.64 -2.62
CA SER A 290 -5.33 -7.39 -3.93
C SER A 290 -3.81 -7.46 -3.87
N VAL A 291 -3.20 -6.80 -2.88
CA VAL A 291 -1.73 -6.86 -2.68
C VAL A 291 -1.27 -8.28 -2.34
N PHE A 292 -2.03 -9.01 -1.51
CA PHE A 292 -1.71 -10.41 -1.19
C PHE A 292 -1.77 -11.31 -2.44
N LEU A 293 -2.79 -11.16 -3.27
CA LEU A 293 -2.95 -11.92 -4.52
C LEU A 293 -1.82 -11.62 -5.52
N GLY A 294 -1.44 -10.35 -5.65
CA GLY A 294 -0.32 -9.93 -6.51
C GLY A 294 1.04 -10.43 -6.04
N LEU A 295 1.36 -10.24 -4.75
CA LEU A 295 2.66 -10.68 -4.20
C LEU A 295 2.80 -12.21 -4.18
N SER A 296 1.70 -12.95 -3.98
CA SER A 296 1.72 -14.42 -4.01
C SER A 296 1.82 -15.00 -5.42
N ALA A 297 1.60 -14.20 -6.47
CA ALA A 297 1.66 -14.68 -7.85
C ALA A 297 3.04 -15.23 -8.22
N LEU A 298 4.11 -14.52 -7.85
CA LEU A 298 5.48 -14.98 -8.09
C LEU A 298 5.77 -16.30 -7.38
N THR A 299 5.41 -16.40 -6.10
CA THR A 299 5.59 -17.65 -5.33
C THR A 299 4.85 -18.82 -5.96
N VAL A 300 3.60 -18.59 -6.40
CA VAL A 300 2.82 -19.62 -7.11
C VAL A 300 3.51 -20.03 -8.41
N SER A 301 4.02 -19.08 -9.19
CA SER A 301 4.74 -19.36 -10.44
C SER A 301 6.00 -20.19 -10.20
N LEU A 302 6.78 -19.86 -9.16
CA LEU A 302 7.96 -20.64 -8.77
C LEU A 302 7.60 -22.07 -8.35
N LEU A 303 6.55 -22.23 -7.53
CA LEU A 303 6.09 -23.57 -7.11
C LEU A 303 5.57 -24.41 -8.29
N LYS A 304 4.91 -23.78 -9.28
CA LYS A 304 4.50 -24.45 -10.52
C LYS A 304 5.70 -24.88 -11.37
N ALA A 305 6.75 -24.06 -11.42
CA ALA A 305 7.98 -24.41 -12.14
C ALA A 305 8.64 -25.67 -11.54
N GLU A 306 8.55 -25.84 -10.21
CA GLU A 306 8.95 -27.05 -9.48
C GLU A 306 7.96 -28.24 -9.63
N ARG A 307 6.98 -28.13 -10.53
CA ARG A 307 5.97 -29.16 -10.85
C ARG A 307 5.09 -29.58 -9.67
N LEU A 308 4.89 -28.71 -8.69
CA LEU A 308 3.90 -28.94 -7.64
C LEU A 308 2.48 -28.74 -8.19
N ASP A 309 1.58 -29.69 -7.89
CA ASP A 309 0.17 -29.55 -8.24
C ASP A 309 -0.50 -28.51 -7.35
N LEU A 310 -1.05 -27.48 -7.99
CA LEU A 310 -1.67 -26.32 -7.36
C LEU A 310 -3.10 -26.11 -7.86
N ALA A 311 -3.85 -27.18 -8.12
CA ALA A 311 -5.25 -27.14 -8.54
C ALA A 311 -6.17 -26.34 -7.58
N TRP A 312 -5.79 -26.21 -6.31
CA TRP A 312 -6.53 -25.45 -5.30
C TRP A 312 -6.37 -23.91 -5.41
N VAL A 313 -5.32 -23.43 -6.07
CA VAL A 313 -4.96 -22.00 -6.10
C VAL A 313 -6.05 -21.14 -6.77
N PRO A 314 -6.60 -21.49 -7.94
CA PRO A 314 -7.67 -20.71 -8.56
C PRO A 314 -8.91 -20.59 -7.64
N GLY A 315 -9.29 -21.66 -6.95
CA GLY A 315 -10.40 -21.66 -6.00
C GLY A 315 -10.16 -20.72 -4.81
N VAL A 316 -8.94 -20.73 -4.24
CA VAL A 316 -8.58 -19.80 -3.16
C VAL A 316 -8.53 -18.36 -3.65
N ARG A 317 -8.01 -18.09 -4.86
CA ARG A 317 -8.02 -16.74 -5.46
C ARG A 317 -9.44 -16.21 -5.62
N ALA A 318 -10.35 -17.02 -6.16
CA ALA A 318 -11.76 -16.66 -6.30
C ALA A 318 -12.42 -16.39 -4.93
N ALA A 319 -12.21 -17.28 -3.95
CA ALA A 319 -12.74 -17.12 -2.60
C ALA A 319 -12.25 -15.83 -1.93
N LEU A 320 -10.96 -15.52 -2.07
CA LEU A 320 -10.37 -14.29 -1.53
C LEU A 320 -10.98 -13.04 -2.18
N LEU A 321 -11.18 -13.03 -3.51
CA LEU A 321 -11.83 -11.91 -4.21
C LEU A 321 -13.28 -11.72 -3.76
N VAL A 322 -14.05 -12.80 -3.59
CA VAL A 322 -15.42 -12.76 -3.06
C VAL A 322 -15.43 -12.21 -1.63
N VAL A 323 -14.55 -12.70 -0.76
CA VAL A 323 -14.41 -12.20 0.61
C VAL A 323 -14.05 -10.72 0.62
N ALA A 324 -13.12 -10.30 -0.22
CA ALA A 324 -12.71 -8.89 -0.35
C ALA A 324 -13.88 -7.98 -0.71
N LEU A 325 -14.69 -8.39 -1.70
CA LEU A 325 -15.84 -7.64 -2.18
C LEU A 325 -16.94 -7.57 -1.13
N LEU A 326 -17.32 -8.71 -0.54
CA LEU A 326 -18.36 -8.78 0.49
C LEU A 326 -17.97 -8.01 1.75
N TRP A 327 -16.71 -8.13 2.18
CA TRP A 327 -16.21 -7.43 3.36
C TRP A 327 -16.17 -5.92 3.13
N SER A 328 -15.60 -5.48 2.01
CA SER A 328 -15.56 -4.04 1.67
C SER A 328 -16.97 -3.48 1.51
N GLY A 329 -17.87 -4.21 0.83
CA GLY A 329 -19.27 -3.83 0.70
C GLY A 329 -19.98 -3.71 2.05
N ARG A 330 -19.78 -4.65 2.97
CA ARG A 330 -20.34 -4.56 4.32
C ARG A 330 -19.79 -3.38 5.11
N LEU A 331 -18.50 -3.07 4.99
CA LEU A 331 -17.89 -1.91 5.65
C LEU A 331 -18.45 -0.60 5.08
N LEU A 332 -18.50 -0.47 3.76
CA LEU A 332 -19.07 0.70 3.09
C LEU A 332 -20.52 0.91 3.47
N TRP A 333 -21.33 -0.15 3.50
CA TRP A 333 -22.72 -0.07 3.94
C TRP A 333 -22.84 0.49 5.35
N ARG A 334 -22.02 -0.02 6.28
CA ARG A 334 -21.99 0.46 7.67
C ARG A 334 -21.55 1.92 7.77
N LEU A 335 -20.50 2.31 7.05
CA LEU A 335 -20.01 3.69 7.02
C LEU A 335 -21.05 4.67 6.46
N LEU A 336 -21.78 4.27 5.41
CA LEU A 336 -22.88 5.06 4.83
C LEU A 336 -24.06 5.17 5.81
N SER A 337 -24.47 4.06 6.43
CA SER A 337 -25.58 4.05 7.39
C SER A 337 -25.28 4.80 8.68
N ALA A 338 -24.00 4.94 9.05
CA ALA A 338 -23.55 5.69 10.22
C ALA A 338 -23.50 7.21 9.96
N GLY A 339 -23.57 7.65 8.69
CA GLY A 339 -23.40 9.04 8.25
C GLY A 339 -24.52 10.03 8.63
N GLY A 340 -25.40 9.67 9.57
CA GLY A 340 -26.40 10.57 10.17
C GLY A 340 -27.85 10.30 9.73
N PRO A 341 -28.85 10.68 10.56
CA PRO A 341 -30.27 10.35 10.39
C PRO A 341 -31.00 11.12 9.27
N SER A 342 -30.33 12.01 8.54
CA SER A 342 -30.96 12.91 7.54
C SER A 342 -30.88 12.42 6.10
N VAL A 343 -30.14 11.34 5.81
CA VAL A 343 -30.00 10.82 4.44
C VAL A 343 -30.97 9.64 4.20
N PRO A 344 -31.89 9.72 3.23
CA PRO A 344 -32.84 8.66 2.97
C PRO A 344 -32.15 7.39 2.42
N TRP A 345 -32.65 6.23 2.83
CA TRP A 345 -32.12 4.91 2.45
C TRP A 345 -31.83 4.73 0.94
N PRO A 346 -32.71 5.17 0.01
CA PRO A 346 -32.44 5.03 -1.43
C PRO A 346 -31.15 5.72 -1.88
N ARG A 347 -30.82 6.90 -1.32
CA ARG A 347 -29.57 7.60 -1.67
C ARG A 347 -28.34 6.86 -1.15
N GLN A 348 -28.42 6.28 0.05
CA GLN A 348 -27.37 5.43 0.59
C GLN A 348 -27.17 4.17 -0.26
N ALA A 349 -28.26 3.54 -0.73
CA ALA A 349 -28.22 2.39 -1.63
C ALA A 349 -27.57 2.73 -2.98
N VAL A 350 -27.94 3.85 -3.61
CA VAL A 350 -27.32 4.28 -4.87
C VAL A 350 -25.83 4.60 -4.69
N ALA A 351 -25.47 5.30 -3.61
CA ALA A 351 -24.07 5.58 -3.29
C ALA A 351 -23.26 4.28 -3.08
N TRP A 352 -23.83 3.32 -2.35
CA TRP A 352 -23.22 2.01 -2.14
C TRP A 352 -23.04 1.25 -3.45
N LEU A 353 -24.07 1.20 -4.31
CA LEU A 353 -24.00 0.53 -5.62
C LEU A 353 -22.92 1.16 -6.50
N GLY A 354 -22.81 2.49 -6.55
CA GLY A 354 -21.76 3.16 -7.31
C GLY A 354 -20.34 2.83 -6.81
N LEU A 355 -20.15 2.78 -5.49
CA LEU A 355 -18.88 2.38 -4.88
C LEU A 355 -18.55 0.90 -5.16
N MET A 356 -19.55 0.02 -5.10
CA MET A 356 -19.37 -1.40 -5.40
C MET A 356 -19.14 -1.67 -6.89
N ALA A 357 -19.73 -0.88 -7.79
CA ALA A 357 -19.43 -0.96 -9.22
C ALA A 357 -17.97 -0.60 -9.49
N ALA A 358 -17.43 0.44 -8.84
CA ALA A 358 -16.01 0.79 -8.93
C ALA A 358 -15.09 -0.29 -8.33
N ALA A 359 -15.48 -0.92 -7.21
CA ALA A 359 -14.77 -2.09 -6.68
C ALA A 359 -14.83 -3.30 -7.63
N GLY A 360 -15.93 -3.43 -8.38
CA GLY A 360 -16.10 -4.43 -9.42
C GLY A 360 -15.04 -4.33 -10.52
N LEU A 361 -14.57 -3.12 -10.85
CA LEU A 361 -13.46 -2.94 -11.81
C LEU A 361 -12.15 -3.53 -11.28
N VAL A 362 -11.84 -3.35 -9.99
CA VAL A 362 -10.65 -3.95 -9.36
C VAL A 362 -10.75 -5.48 -9.45
N VAL A 363 -11.87 -6.04 -9.00
CA VAL A 363 -12.08 -7.51 -9.04
C VAL A 363 -12.06 -8.03 -10.47
N GLY A 364 -12.68 -7.32 -11.40
CA GLY A 364 -12.68 -7.64 -12.83
C GLY A 364 -11.25 -7.74 -13.37
N SER A 365 -10.38 -6.78 -13.06
CA SER A 365 -8.98 -6.82 -13.49
C SER A 365 -8.24 -8.07 -12.98
N TRP A 366 -8.48 -8.50 -11.73
CA TRP A 366 -7.91 -9.74 -11.21
C TRP A 366 -8.53 -10.98 -11.84
N VAL A 367 -9.82 -10.93 -12.18
CA VAL A 367 -10.49 -12.03 -12.87
C VAL A 367 -9.91 -12.23 -14.27
N GLU A 368 -9.67 -11.14 -15.00
CA GLU A 368 -9.01 -11.19 -16.30
C GLU A 368 -7.65 -11.88 -16.19
N MET A 369 -6.78 -11.40 -15.28
CA MET A 369 -5.44 -11.96 -15.10
C MET A 369 -5.42 -13.44 -14.67
N PHE A 370 -6.36 -13.88 -13.82
CA PHE A 370 -6.28 -15.22 -13.22
C PHE A 370 -7.08 -16.29 -13.94
N PHE A 371 -8.13 -15.92 -14.67
CA PHE A 371 -9.07 -16.90 -15.24
C PHE A 371 -9.30 -16.73 -16.73
N LEU A 372 -8.91 -15.60 -17.34
CA LEU A 372 -9.12 -15.36 -18.77
C LEU A 372 -7.80 -15.33 -19.57
N TRP A 373 -6.73 -14.79 -18.98
CA TRP A 373 -5.40 -14.68 -19.63
C TRP A 373 -4.56 -15.94 -19.49
#